data_AF-G1XHH0-F1
#
_entry.id   AF-G1XHH0-F1
#
_cell.length_a   1.000
_cell.length_b   1.000
_cell.length_c   1.000
_cell.angle_alpha   90.00
_cell.angle_beta   90.00
_cell.angle_gamma   90.00
#
_symmetry.space_group_name_H-M   'P 1'
#
loop_
_entity.id
_entity.type
_entity.pdbx_description
1 polymer ?
#
loop_
_entity_poly.entity_id
_entity_poly.type
_entity_poly.pdbx_seq_one_letter_code
_entity_poly.pdbx_strand_id
1 'polypeptide(L)' 'MVISSDSCRSQSTNTKDCWEKLYRAVIRSAQVPGKTSLEKKERVKKLIEKSEAVTRDWKYKLAKKKANRRGGPVGEW' A
#
# COMPACT_ATOMS: atom_id res chain seq x y z
N MET A 1 11.86 24.33 -5.55
CA MET A 1 12.12 23.09 -6.31
C MET A 1 13.33 23.35 -7.18
N VAL A 2 14.39 22.53 -7.07
CA VAL A 2 15.59 22.65 -7.89
C VAL A 2 15.63 21.43 -8.82
N ILE A 3 15.71 21.65 -10.13
CA ILE A 3 15.79 20.59 -11.13
C ILE A 3 17.16 20.70 -11.80
N SER A 4 17.94 19.62 -11.68
CA SER A 4 19.27 19.50 -12.27
C SER A 4 19.34 18.27 -13.19
N SER A 5 20.23 18.35 -14.18
CA SER A 5 20.59 17.24 -15.05
C SER A 5 22.07 17.29 -15.34
N ASP A 6 22.72 16.13 -15.21
CA ASP A 6 24.13 15.93 -15.54
C ASP A 6 24.28 14.66 -16.41
N SER A 7 23.32 14.50 -17.32
CA SER A 7 23.17 13.34 -18.19
C SER A 7 24.17 13.37 -19.35
N CYS A 8 24.62 14.55 -19.76
CA CYS A 8 25.58 14.73 -20.82
C CYS A 8 26.65 15.76 -20.42
N ARG A 9 27.84 15.68 -21.03
CA ARG A 9 28.86 16.75 -20.90
C ARG A 9 28.44 18.06 -21.58
N SER A 10 27.47 18.01 -22.49
CA SER A 10 26.95 19.19 -23.17
C SER A 10 25.93 19.92 -22.31
N GLN A 11 26.23 21.19 -21.98
CA GLN A 11 25.33 22.06 -21.22
C GLN A 11 23.98 22.25 -21.93
N SER A 12 23.97 22.34 -23.25
CA SER A 12 22.73 22.54 -24.02
C SER A 12 21.77 21.34 -23.91
N THR A 13 22.32 20.13 -23.85
CA THR A 13 21.56 18.89 -23.63
C THR A 13 21.01 18.85 -22.22
N ASN A 14 21.84 19.16 -21.22
CA ASN A 14 21.41 19.18 -19.82
C ASN A 14 20.29 20.21 -19.55
N THR A 15 20.35 21.38 -20.20
CA THR A 15 19.29 22.39 -20.11
C THR A 15 17.97 21.86 -20.66
N LYS A 16 17.99 21.19 -21.82
CA LYS A 16 16.78 20.56 -22.39
C LYS A 16 16.20 19.49 -21.48
N ASP A 17 17.06 18.66 -20.89
CA ASP A 17 16.63 17.64 -19.93
C ASP A 17 15.99 18.24 -18.68
N CYS A 18 16.51 19.35 -18.17
CA CYS A 18 15.89 20.05 -17.04
C CYS A 18 14.48 20.55 -17.39
N TRP A 19 14.30 21.11 -18.58
CA TRP A 19 12.98 21.54 -19.06
C TRP A 19 12.01 20.36 -19.22
N GLU A 20 12.49 19.23 -19.75
CA GLU A 20 11.66 18.05 -19.91
C GLU A 20 11.25 17.46 -18.55
N LYS A 21 12.18 17.41 -17.58
CA LYS A 21 11.89 16.99 -16.20
C LYS A 21 10.85 17.89 -15.55
N LEU A 22 10.96 19.21 -15.73
CA LEU A 22 9.98 20.18 -15.23
C LEU A 22 8.61 19.94 -15.86
N TYR A 23 8.55 19.82 -17.18
CA TYR A 23 7.30 19.57 -17.90
C TYR A 23 6.62 18.28 -17.41
N ARG A 24 7.36 17.19 -17.29
CA ARG A 24 6.85 15.90 -16.77
C ARG A 24 6.36 16.03 -15.33
N ALA A 25 7.05 16.79 -14.48
CA ALA A 25 6.62 17.02 -13.10
C ALA A 25 5.29 17.79 -13.05
N VAL A 26 5.14 18.83 -13.87
CA VAL A 26 3.88 19.59 -13.97
C VAL A 26 2.74 18.71 -14.46
N ILE A 27 2.94 17.96 -15.56
CA ILE A 27 1.90 17.07 -16.10
C ILE A 27 1.49 15.99 -15.10
N ARG A 28 2.45 15.37 -14.38
CA ARG A 28 2.14 14.40 -13.33
C ARG A 28 1.37 15.03 -12.16
N SER A 29 1.70 16.26 -11.79
CA SER A 29 0.98 16.97 -10.72
C SER A 29 -0.44 17.35 -11.13
N ALA A 30 -0.65 17.63 -12.42
CA ALA A 30 -1.96 17.90 -13.00
C ALA A 30 -2.78 16.62 -13.22
N GLN A 31 -2.14 15.45 -13.30
CA GLN A 31 -2.82 14.16 -13.34
C GLN A 31 -3.44 13.85 -11.98
N VAL A 32 -4.68 14.31 -11.80
CA VAL A 32 -5.54 13.81 -10.73
C VAL A 32 -5.82 12.33 -11.00
N PRO A 33 -5.53 11.42 -10.05
CA PRO A 33 -5.86 10.01 -10.24
C PRO A 33 -7.38 9.90 -10.50
N GLY A 34 -7.74 9.42 -11.68
CA GLY A 34 -9.13 9.24 -12.08
C GLY A 34 -9.88 8.24 -11.20
N LYS A 35 -11.19 8.09 -11.42
CA LYS A 35 -12.00 7.10 -10.71
C LYS A 35 -11.40 5.71 -10.88
N THR A 36 -11.14 5.03 -9.76
CA THR A 36 -10.63 3.66 -9.77
C THR A 36 -11.56 2.75 -10.58
N SER A 37 -11.00 1.92 -11.47
CA SER A 37 -11.78 0.97 -12.27
C SER A 37 -12.56 0.00 -11.38
N LEU A 38 -13.73 -0.43 -11.85
CA LEU A 38 -14.61 -1.31 -11.08
C LEU A 38 -13.88 -2.60 -10.65
N GLU A 39 -13.11 -3.18 -11.58
CA GLU A 39 -12.29 -4.38 -11.36
C GLU A 39 -11.29 -4.21 -10.21
N LYS A 40 -10.60 -3.05 -10.13
CA LYS A 40 -9.65 -2.78 -9.05
C LYS A 40 -10.36 -2.65 -7.70
N LYS A 41 -11.56 -2.07 -7.67
CA LYS A 41 -12.38 -1.97 -6.45
C LYS A 41 -12.80 -3.35 -5.96
N GLU A 42 -13.28 -4.21 -6.86
CA GLU A 42 -13.66 -5.58 -6.52
C GLU A 42 -12.48 -6.41 -6.03
N ARG A 43 -11.32 -6.26 -6.67
CA ARG A 43 -10.09 -6.91 -6.22
C ARG A 43 -9.70 -6.49 -4.81
N VAL A 44 -9.77 -5.19 -4.50
CA VAL A 44 -9.49 -4.68 -3.14
C VAL A 44 -10.50 -5.23 -2.14
N LYS A 45 -11.79 -5.26 -2.49
CA LYS A 45 -12.83 -5.82 -1.62
C LYS A 45 -12.55 -7.29 -1.28
N LYS A 46 -12.24 -8.12 -2.28
CA LYS A 46 -11.87 -9.53 -2.09
C LYS A 46 -10.61 -9.70 -1.20
N LEU A 47 -9.63 -8.81 -1.34
CA LEU A 47 -8.43 -8.82 -0.50
C LEU A 47 -8.74 -8.49 0.96
N ILE A 48 -9.63 -7.53 1.21
CA ILE A 48 -10.09 -7.17 2.56
C ILE A 48 -10.86 -8.34 3.18
N GLU A 49 -11.83 -8.91 2.45
CA GLU A 49 -12.61 -10.07 2.94
C GLU A 49 -11.70 -11.25 3.32
N LYS A 50 -10.66 -11.51 2.51
CA LYS A 50 -9.68 -12.56 2.78
C LYS A 50 -8.85 -12.26 4.03
N SER A 51 -8.39 -11.02 4.22
CA SER A 51 -7.57 -10.65 5.39
C SER A 51 -8.38 -10.73 6.70
N GLU A 52 -9.64 -10.32 6.66
CA GLU A 52 -10.56 -10.44 7.80
C GLU A 52 -10.84 -11.90 8.16
N ALA A 53 -11.05 -12.77 7.17
CA ALA A 53 -11.26 -14.19 7.38
C ALA A 53 -10.04 -14.85 8.06
N VAL A 54 -8.83 -14.55 7.59
CA VAL A 54 -7.58 -15.04 8.20
C VAL A 54 -7.44 -14.54 9.63
N THR A 55 -7.72 -13.26 9.87
CA THR A 55 -7.65 -12.67 11.20
C THR A 55 -8.65 -13.30 12.17
N ARG A 56 -9.87 -13.57 11.71
CA ARG A 56 -10.93 -14.22 12.48
C ARG A 56 -10.56 -15.65 12.85
N ASP A 57 -10.07 -16.44 11.89
CA ASP A 57 -9.61 -17.82 12.14
C ASP A 57 -8.45 -17.85 13.13
N TRP A 58 -7.47 -16.96 12.99
CA TRP A 58 -6.36 -16.85 13.93
C TRP A 58 -6.83 -16.51 15.35
N LYS A 59 -7.74 -15.52 15.49
CA LYS A 59 -8.34 -15.17 16.78
C LYS A 59 -9.13 -16.35 17.37
N TYR A 60 -9.89 -17.07 16.55
CA TYR A 60 -10.64 -18.25 16.99
C TYR A 60 -9.71 -19.35 17.52
N LYS A 61 -8.64 -19.68 16.77
CA LYS A 61 -7.62 -20.66 17.19
C LYS A 61 -6.96 -20.25 18.51
N LEU A 62 -6.62 -18.98 18.68
CA LEU A 62 -6.08 -18.45 19.94
C LEU A 62 -7.08 -18.54 21.09
N ALA A 63 -8.34 -18.17 20.86
CA ALA A 63 -9.39 -18.25 21.87
C ALA A 63 -9.60 -19.70 22.33
N LYS A 64 -9.69 -20.65 21.40
CA LYS A 64 -9.77 -22.08 21.69
C LYS A 64 -8.57 -22.56 22.51
N LYS A 65 -7.35 -22.16 22.15
CA LYS A 65 -6.13 -22.48 22.91
C LYS A 65 -6.17 -21.91 24.34
N LYS A 66 -6.70 -20.69 24.52
CA LYS A 66 -6.87 -20.07 25.85
C LYS A 66 -7.95 -20.76 26.67
N ALA A 67 -9.08 -21.12 26.07
CA ALA A 67 -10.16 -21.84 26.74
C ALA A 67 -9.68 -23.21 27.25
N ASN A 68 -8.95 -23.96 26.43
CA ASN A 68 -8.37 -25.24 26.84
C ASN A 68 -7.39 -25.12 28.02
N ARG A 69 -6.68 -23.99 28.17
CA ARG A 69 -5.82 -23.74 29.35
C ARG A 69 -6.61 -23.52 30.64
N ARG A 70 -7.86 -23.04 30.54
CA ARG A 70 -8.74 -22.77 31.69
C ARG A 70 -9.58 -23.98 32.10
N GLY A 71 -9.48 -25.11 31.36
CA GLY A 71 -10.17 -26.36 31.66
C GLY A 71 -9.38 -27.35 32.55
N GLY A 72 -8.28 -26.91 33.17
CA GLY A 72 -7.76 -27.59 34.37
C GLY A 72 -8.59 -27.18 35.59
N PRO A 73 -8.69 -28.01 36.64
CA PRO A 73 -9.62 -27.78 37.75
C PRO A 73 -9.41 -26.37 38.28
N VAL A 74 -10.45 -25.54 38.14
CA VAL A 74 -10.55 -24.30 38.92
C VAL A 74 -10.59 -24.80 40.35
N GLY A 75 -9.46 -24.68 41.06
CA GLY A 75 -9.37 -25.07 42.45
C GLY A 75 -10.53 -24.42 43.20
N GLU A 76 -11.33 -25.27 43.85
CA GLU A 76 -12.24 -24.86 44.90
C GLU A 76 -11.40 -24.09 45.94
N TRP A 77 -11.67 -22.79 46.06
CA TRP A 77 -11.31 -21.98 47.22
C TRP A 77 -12.60 -21.61 47.93
#